data_AF-A0A2T1HZJ6-F1
#
_entry.id   AF-A0A2T1HZJ6-F1
#
_cell.length_a   1.000
_cell.length_b   1.000
_cell.length_c   1.000
_cell.angle_alpha   90.00
_cell.angle_beta   90.00
_cell.angle_gamma   90.00
#
_symmetry.space_group_name_H-M   'P 1'
#
loop_
_entity.id
_entity.type
_entity.pdbx_description
1 polymer ?
#
loop_
_entity_poly.entity_id
_entity_poly.type
_entity_poly.pdbx_seq_one_letter_code
_entity_poly.pdbx_strand_id
1 'polypeptide(L)'
;MAPGRRAAVAASERPGGVVLDVGVGTGLELPLWSKATRIVGVDLSEPMLRKAQERVGREGLAHVAGLCVMDATRLAFPDACFDAVVAPYVMTVVPDPHATLDELSRVLKPGGEIVLVNHVGAETGLRARAEAWLARHGARLGWRPEFPFAVIGGWIDGRADMALVERRALPPLDLFTLIRIRKADAVRAPQFEATTAPAIP
;
A
#
# COMPACT_ATOMS: atom_id res chain seq x y z
N MET A 1 19.38 -4.31 3.57
CA MET A 1 18.10 -3.72 3.08
C MET A 1 17.09 -4.85 2.91
N ALA A 2 15.91 -4.73 3.48
CA ALA A 2 14.91 -5.81 3.49
C ALA A 2 14.37 -6.10 2.07
N PRO A 3 14.34 -7.37 1.61
CA PRO A 3 13.77 -7.76 0.31
C PRO A 3 12.36 -7.23 0.07
N GLY A 4 11.54 -7.13 1.13
CA GLY A 4 10.16 -6.64 1.05
C GLY A 4 10.00 -5.22 0.54
N ARG A 5 10.79 -4.26 1.05
CA ARG A 5 10.74 -2.86 0.57
C ARG A 5 11.08 -2.75 -0.91
N ARG A 6 12.11 -3.46 -1.36
CA ARG A 6 12.48 -3.48 -2.79
C ARG A 6 11.38 -4.05 -3.66
N ALA A 7 10.75 -5.15 -3.23
CA ALA A 7 9.63 -5.74 -3.96
C ALA A 7 8.43 -4.79 -4.01
N ALA A 8 8.11 -4.12 -2.89
CA ALA A 8 7.04 -3.13 -2.81
C ALA A 8 7.28 -1.96 -3.77
N VAL A 9 8.47 -1.36 -3.74
CA VAL A 9 8.88 -0.27 -4.63
C VAL A 9 8.77 -0.71 -6.09
N ALA A 10 9.36 -1.85 -6.45
CA ALA A 10 9.34 -2.34 -7.83
C ALA A 10 7.92 -2.58 -8.36
N ALA A 11 7.01 -3.10 -7.53
CA ALA A 11 5.60 -3.30 -7.91
C ALA A 11 4.81 -1.98 -8.01
N SER A 12 5.23 -0.97 -7.26
CA SER A 12 4.54 0.32 -7.14
C SER A 12 5.11 1.41 -8.04
N GLU A 13 6.20 1.15 -8.78
CA GLU A 13 6.81 2.11 -9.70
C GLU A 13 5.78 2.64 -10.71
N ARG A 14 5.70 3.96 -10.84
CA ARG A 14 4.81 4.66 -11.77
C ARG A 14 5.57 5.83 -12.38
N PRO A 15 6.43 5.60 -13.38
CA PRO A 15 7.14 6.69 -14.05
C PRO A 15 6.15 7.74 -14.58
N GLY A 16 6.35 9.01 -14.21
CA GLY A 16 5.45 10.13 -14.52
C GLY A 16 4.23 10.24 -13.59
N GLY A 17 3.99 9.26 -12.73
CA GLY A 17 2.89 9.22 -11.77
C GLY A 17 3.30 9.64 -10.36
N VAL A 18 2.29 9.71 -9.48
CA VAL A 18 2.43 10.04 -8.07
C VAL A 18 2.04 8.84 -7.22
N VAL A 19 2.93 8.45 -6.31
CA VAL A 19 2.74 7.32 -5.40
C VAL A 19 2.70 7.80 -3.96
N LEU A 20 1.75 7.28 -3.20
CA LEU A 20 1.67 7.47 -1.76
C LEU A 20 2.39 6.32 -1.05
N ASP A 21 3.39 6.65 -0.24
CA ASP A 21 4.10 5.73 0.67
C ASP A 21 3.55 5.89 2.09
N VAL A 22 2.71 4.95 2.53
CA VAL A 22 2.07 4.95 3.84
C VAL A 22 2.93 4.18 4.83
N GLY A 23 3.21 4.79 5.97
CA GLY A 23 4.16 4.26 6.95
C GLY A 23 5.60 4.39 6.48
N VAL A 24 5.93 5.51 5.82
CA VAL A 24 7.27 5.78 5.24
C VAL A 24 8.39 5.72 6.29
N GLY A 25 8.04 5.89 7.58
CA GLY A 25 8.95 5.77 8.70
C GLY A 25 10.17 6.67 8.56
N THR A 26 11.36 6.08 8.62
CA THR A 26 12.62 6.81 8.45
C THR A 26 13.04 6.95 6.97
N GLY A 27 12.18 6.57 6.03
CA GLY A 27 12.37 6.69 4.59
C GLY A 27 13.42 5.74 4.02
N LEU A 28 13.47 4.48 4.47
CA LEU A 28 14.51 3.51 4.04
C LEU A 28 14.34 3.07 2.60
N GLU A 29 13.12 3.16 2.08
CA GLU A 29 12.70 2.85 0.73
C GLU A 29 12.81 4.04 -0.22
N LEU A 30 12.82 5.29 0.29
CA LEU A 30 12.89 6.50 -0.54
C LEU A 30 14.03 6.50 -1.59
N PRO A 31 15.25 6.02 -1.28
CA PRO A 31 16.33 5.94 -2.26
C PRO A 31 16.18 4.83 -3.31
N LEU A 32 15.26 3.89 -3.11
CA LEU A 32 15.02 2.77 -4.02
C LEU A 32 14.16 3.16 -5.21
N TRP A 33 13.37 4.23 -5.08
CA TRP A 33 12.47 4.69 -6.13
C TRP A 33 13.24 5.30 -7.29
N SER A 34 12.70 5.10 -8.49
CA SER A 34 13.08 5.84 -9.67
C SER A 34 12.83 7.33 -9.49
N LYS A 35 13.76 8.15 -9.98
CA LYS A 35 13.58 9.61 -10.04
C LYS A 35 12.40 10.04 -10.93
N ALA A 36 11.90 9.13 -11.77
CA ALA A 36 10.74 9.39 -12.63
C ALA A 36 9.41 9.26 -11.88
N THR A 37 9.38 8.69 -10.67
CA THR A 37 8.15 8.47 -9.89
C THR A 37 8.13 9.44 -8.72
N ARG A 38 7.06 10.25 -8.61
CA ARG A 38 6.93 11.26 -7.56
C ARG A 38 6.35 10.64 -6.30
N ILE A 39 7.02 10.78 -5.15
CA ILE A 39 6.63 10.14 -3.89
C ILE A 39 6.09 11.16 -2.89
N VAL A 40 4.93 10.87 -2.31
CA VAL A 40 4.44 11.53 -1.10
C VAL A 40 4.48 10.49 0.02
N GLY A 41 5.15 10.79 1.12
CA GLY A 41 5.25 9.87 2.26
C GLY A 41 4.42 10.34 3.45
N VAL A 42 3.78 9.41 4.14
CA VAL A 42 3.09 9.69 5.41
C VAL A 42 3.48 8.72 6.50
N ASP A 43 3.54 9.20 7.74
CA ASP A 43 3.73 8.37 8.93
C ASP A 43 3.08 9.06 10.14
N LEU A 44 2.62 8.29 11.13
CA LEU A 44 2.07 8.87 12.36
C LEU A 44 3.18 9.44 13.27
N SER A 45 4.41 8.93 13.13
CA SER A 45 5.56 9.26 13.96
C SER A 45 6.35 10.45 13.41
N GLU A 46 6.10 11.64 13.96
CA GLU A 46 6.88 12.84 13.65
C GLU A 46 8.41 12.65 13.82
N PRO A 47 8.92 11.96 14.88
CA PRO A 47 10.35 11.71 15.01
C PRO A 47 10.94 10.86 13.88
N MET A 48 10.16 9.93 13.30
CA MET A 48 10.60 9.12 12.16
C MET A 48 10.64 9.95 10.88
N LEU A 49 9.63 10.80 10.66
CA LEU A 49 9.60 11.71 9.52
C LEU A 49 10.74 12.72 9.54
N ARG A 50 11.17 13.21 10.70
CA ARG A 50 12.39 14.05 10.80
C ARG A 50 13.62 13.34 10.23
N LYS A 51 13.81 12.06 10.57
CA LYS A 51 14.90 11.24 10.02
C LYS A 51 14.75 11.00 8.51
N ALA A 52 13.52 10.80 8.04
CA ALA A 52 13.24 10.68 6.61
C ALA A 52 13.57 11.98 5.86
N GLN A 53 13.22 13.13 6.42
CA GLN A 53 13.52 14.45 5.85
C GLN A 53 15.04 14.72 5.80
N GLU A 54 15.76 14.39 6.87
CA GLU A 54 17.23 14.45 6.88
C GLU A 54 17.84 13.58 5.78
N ARG A 55 17.30 12.36 5.58
CA ARG A 55 17.73 11.49 4.48
C ARG A 55 17.46 12.12 3.11
N VAL A 56 16.26 12.66 2.89
CA VAL A 56 15.90 13.31 1.62
C VAL A 56 16.88 14.42 1.28
N GLY A 57 17.22 15.27 2.27
CA GLY A 57 18.20 16.34 2.09
C GLY A 57 19.62 15.83 1.84
N ARG A 58 20.09 14.90 2.67
CA ARG A 58 21.45 14.33 2.56
C ARG A 58 21.69 13.60 1.25
N GLU A 59 20.69 12.88 0.74
CA GLU A 59 20.82 12.02 -0.44
C GLU A 59 20.28 12.67 -1.72
N GLY A 60 19.79 13.92 -1.65
CA GLY A 60 19.33 14.68 -2.81
C GLY A 60 18.12 14.06 -3.52
N LEU A 61 17.17 13.51 -2.76
CA LEU A 61 16.03 12.74 -3.26
C LEU A 61 14.91 13.65 -3.80
N ALA A 62 15.17 14.34 -4.91
CA ALA A 62 14.26 15.34 -5.49
C ALA A 62 12.89 14.80 -5.96
N HIS A 63 12.76 13.48 -6.11
CA HIS A 63 11.50 12.82 -6.45
C HIS A 63 10.54 12.72 -5.24
N VAL A 64 11.03 12.96 -4.02
CA VAL A 64 10.18 13.03 -2.82
C VAL A 64 9.52 14.41 -2.76
N ALA A 65 8.23 14.43 -3.02
CA ALA A 65 7.40 15.63 -3.11
C ALA A 65 7.00 16.21 -1.75
N GLY A 66 6.92 15.36 -0.73
CA GLY A 66 6.52 15.77 0.61
C GLY A 66 6.46 14.61 1.58
N LEU A 67 6.68 14.92 2.85
CA LEU A 67 6.57 14.01 3.98
C LEU A 67 5.63 14.63 5.02
N CYS A 68 4.58 13.93 5.43
CA CYS A 68 3.54 14.50 6.28
C CYS A 68 3.16 13.59 7.45
N VAL A 69 2.94 14.18 8.63
CA VAL A 69 2.38 13.45 9.78
C VAL A 69 0.90 13.19 9.53
N MET A 70 0.50 11.93 9.37
CA MET A 70 -0.91 11.56 9.16
C MET A 70 -1.24 10.19 9.76
N ASP A 71 -2.50 10.01 10.14
CA ASP A 71 -3.06 8.71 10.49
C ASP A 71 -3.51 7.98 9.21
N ALA A 72 -3.03 6.76 9.01
CA ALA A 72 -3.36 5.95 7.83
C ALA A 72 -4.86 5.56 7.77
N THR A 73 -5.58 5.61 8.90
CA THR A 73 -7.04 5.41 8.97
C THR A 73 -7.84 6.67 8.64
N ARG A 74 -7.18 7.83 8.48
CA ARG A 74 -7.82 9.10 8.11
C ARG A 74 -6.86 10.08 7.42
N LEU A 75 -6.58 9.82 6.16
CA LEU A 75 -5.69 10.62 5.32
C LEU A 75 -6.34 11.95 4.92
N ALA A 76 -5.59 13.04 5.03
CA ALA A 76 -6.05 14.38 4.66
C ALA A 76 -5.97 14.68 3.15
N PHE A 77 -5.87 13.65 2.32
CA PHE A 77 -5.82 13.77 0.86
C PHE A 77 -7.22 13.67 0.24
N PRO A 78 -7.46 14.34 -0.90
CA PRO A 78 -8.69 14.15 -1.66
C PRO A 78 -8.78 12.74 -2.24
N ASP A 79 -9.99 12.36 -2.63
CA ASP A 79 -10.23 11.08 -3.31
C ASP A 79 -9.47 11.01 -4.64
N ALA A 80 -9.07 9.80 -5.04
CA ALA A 80 -8.50 9.52 -6.36
C ALA A 80 -7.35 10.45 -6.80
N CYS A 81 -6.37 10.68 -5.92
CA CYS A 81 -5.24 11.57 -6.21
C CYS A 81 -3.89 10.85 -6.43
N PHE A 82 -3.78 9.56 -6.06
CA PHE A 82 -2.56 8.78 -6.27
C PHE A 82 -2.72 7.68 -7.33
N ASP A 83 -1.67 7.47 -8.13
CA ASP A 83 -1.61 6.44 -9.18
C ASP A 83 -1.30 5.04 -8.62
N ALA A 84 -0.59 5.01 -7.48
CA ALA A 84 -0.43 3.83 -6.65
C ALA A 84 -0.33 4.23 -5.18
N VAL A 85 -0.66 3.29 -4.29
CA VAL A 85 -0.50 3.43 -2.85
C VAL A 85 0.29 2.23 -2.35
N VAL A 86 1.35 2.45 -1.61
CA VAL A 86 2.20 1.39 -1.05
C VAL A 86 2.24 1.50 0.47
N ALA A 87 2.13 0.37 1.16
CA ALA A 87 2.11 0.33 2.63
C ALA A 87 2.89 -0.90 3.15
N PRO A 88 4.23 -0.85 3.14
CA PRO A 88 5.05 -1.96 3.61
C PRO A 88 5.04 -2.00 5.16
N TYR A 89 4.65 -3.14 5.71
CA TYR A 89 4.66 -3.45 7.15
C TYR A 89 3.71 -2.63 8.02
N VAL A 90 2.77 -1.91 7.40
CA VAL A 90 1.82 -1.03 8.09
C VAL A 90 0.67 -1.82 8.72
N MET A 91 0.14 -2.83 8.05
CA MET A 91 -1.11 -3.48 8.48
C MET A 91 -0.98 -4.22 9.83
N THR A 92 0.24 -4.59 10.22
CA THR A 92 0.52 -5.25 11.51
C THR A 92 0.51 -4.29 12.69
N VAL A 93 0.57 -2.97 12.46
CA VAL A 93 0.70 -1.95 13.52
C VAL A 93 -0.45 -0.95 13.57
N VAL A 94 -1.30 -0.91 12.55
CA VAL A 94 -2.50 -0.07 12.56
C VAL A 94 -3.57 -0.63 13.51
N PRO A 95 -4.31 0.25 14.20
CA PRO A 95 -5.39 -0.17 15.10
C PRO A 95 -6.58 -0.75 14.34
N ASP A 96 -6.86 -0.23 13.14
CA ASP A 96 -7.96 -0.67 12.28
C ASP A 96 -7.46 -0.91 10.84
N PRO A 97 -7.20 -2.18 10.48
CA PRO A 97 -6.82 -2.57 9.13
C PRO A 97 -7.88 -2.27 8.07
N HIS A 98 -9.17 -2.41 8.38
CA HIS A 98 -10.25 -2.17 7.42
C HIS A 98 -10.38 -0.69 7.11
N ALA A 99 -10.40 0.16 8.13
CA ALA A 99 -10.43 1.61 7.95
C ALA A 99 -9.17 2.12 7.21
N THR A 100 -8.01 1.52 7.48
CA THR A 100 -6.79 1.81 6.71
C THR A 100 -6.99 1.47 5.24
N LEU A 101 -7.42 0.25 4.91
CA LEU A 101 -7.66 -0.17 3.52
C LEU A 101 -8.70 0.70 2.80
N ASP A 102 -9.75 1.13 3.52
CA ASP A 102 -10.76 2.05 3.00
C ASP A 102 -10.15 3.40 2.60
N GLU A 103 -9.27 3.97 3.43
CA GLU A 103 -8.55 5.19 3.08
C GLU A 103 -7.56 4.99 1.93
N LEU A 104 -6.80 3.89 1.91
CA LEU A 104 -5.90 3.58 0.79
C LEU A 104 -6.69 3.48 -0.52
N SER A 105 -7.84 2.81 -0.49
CA SER A 105 -8.77 2.73 -1.62
C SER A 105 -9.29 4.10 -2.04
N ARG A 106 -9.73 4.93 -1.08
CA ARG A 106 -10.35 6.22 -1.35
C ARG A 106 -9.40 7.15 -2.09
N VAL A 107 -8.16 7.28 -1.61
CA VAL A 107 -7.16 8.18 -2.21
C VAL A 107 -6.56 7.62 -3.51
N LEU A 108 -6.73 6.33 -3.78
CA LEU A 108 -6.27 5.68 -5.00
C LEU A 108 -7.19 5.99 -6.19
N LYS A 109 -6.58 6.39 -7.31
CA LYS A 109 -7.26 6.60 -8.58
C LYS A 109 -7.92 5.30 -9.08
N PRO A 110 -9.05 5.39 -9.80
CA PRO A 110 -9.55 4.26 -10.58
C PRO A 110 -8.45 3.71 -11.49
N GLY A 111 -8.35 2.39 -11.58
CA GLY A 111 -7.27 1.72 -12.31
C GLY A 111 -5.89 1.76 -11.63
N GLY A 112 -5.78 2.34 -10.44
CA GLY A 112 -4.57 2.30 -9.63
C GLY A 112 -4.39 0.98 -8.87
N GLU A 113 -3.26 0.82 -8.17
CA GLU A 113 -3.00 -0.34 -7.31
C GLU A 113 -2.60 0.03 -5.88
N ILE A 114 -3.08 -0.77 -4.92
CA ILE A 114 -2.56 -0.85 -3.56
C ILE A 114 -1.53 -1.97 -3.50
N VAL A 115 -0.34 -1.68 -2.98
CA VAL A 115 0.74 -2.64 -2.80
C VAL A 115 1.07 -2.77 -1.31
N LEU A 116 0.86 -3.96 -0.76
CA LEU A 116 1.13 -4.26 0.64
C LEU A 116 2.27 -5.26 0.73
N VAL A 117 3.08 -5.14 1.78
CA VAL A 117 4.04 -6.18 2.16
C VAL A 117 3.93 -6.40 3.66
N ASN A 118 3.49 -7.57 4.11
CA ASN A 118 3.37 -7.88 5.53
C ASN A 118 3.93 -9.26 5.88
N HIS A 119 4.13 -9.47 7.17
CA HIS A 119 4.23 -10.80 7.76
C HIS A 119 2.85 -11.47 7.69
N VAL A 120 2.64 -12.27 6.66
CA VAL A 120 1.50 -13.18 6.58
C VAL A 120 2.03 -14.56 6.96
N GLY A 121 1.50 -15.14 8.03
CA GLY A 121 1.89 -16.46 8.51
C GLY A 121 1.77 -17.54 7.43
N ALA A 122 2.53 -18.62 7.56
CA ALA A 122 2.41 -19.74 6.65
C ALA A 122 0.99 -20.33 6.75
N GLU A 123 0.22 -20.31 5.66
CA GLU A 123 -1.17 -20.82 5.66
C GLU A 123 -1.24 -22.35 5.55
N THR A 124 -0.17 -23.03 5.15
CA THR A 124 -0.09 -24.50 5.05
C THR A 124 1.33 -25.03 5.36
N GLY A 125 1.43 -26.30 5.77
CA GLY A 125 2.71 -27.01 5.96
C GLY A 125 3.25 -27.08 7.40
N LEU A 126 4.45 -27.67 7.54
CA LEU A 126 5.14 -27.86 8.84
C LEU A 126 5.36 -26.55 9.61
N ARG A 127 5.56 -25.46 8.87
CA ARG A 127 5.77 -24.13 9.44
C ARG A 127 4.49 -23.51 9.98
N ALA A 128 3.37 -23.63 9.27
CA ALA A 128 2.05 -23.27 9.78
C ALA A 128 1.73 -23.97 11.11
N ARG A 129 2.14 -25.24 11.25
CA ARG A 129 1.99 -26.02 12.48
C ARG A 129 2.90 -25.53 13.61
N ALA A 130 4.13 -25.14 13.29
CA ALA A 130 5.07 -24.59 14.26
C ALA A 130 4.65 -23.18 14.73
N GLU A 131 4.25 -22.31 13.81
CA GLU A 131 3.70 -20.98 14.06
C GLU A 131 2.41 -21.06 14.88
N ALA A 132 1.47 -21.95 14.53
CA ALA A 132 0.25 -22.18 15.31
C ALA A 132 0.53 -22.73 16.72
N TRP A 133 1.53 -23.61 16.87
CA TRP A 133 1.96 -24.11 18.18
C TRP A 133 2.55 -22.98 19.02
N LEU A 134 3.42 -22.15 18.44
CA LEU A 134 4.06 -21.03 19.14
C LEU A 134 3.04 -19.95 19.52
N ALA A 135 2.10 -19.61 18.63
CA ALA A 135 1.01 -18.68 18.89
C ALA A 135 0.08 -19.19 20.02
N ARG A 136 -0.21 -20.50 20.06
CA ARG A 136 -1.03 -21.11 21.12
C ARG A 136 -0.37 -21.04 22.50
N HIS A 137 0.96 -21.10 22.56
CA HIS A 137 1.71 -21.04 23.82
C HIS A 137 2.17 -19.61 24.17
N GLY A 138 2.20 -18.67 23.21
CA GLY A 138 2.53 -17.25 23.39
C GLY A 138 1.32 -16.31 23.57
N ALA A 139 0.09 -16.78 23.31
CA ALA A 139 -1.13 -15.97 23.39
C ALA A 139 -1.41 -15.37 24.79
N ARG A 140 -0.83 -15.94 25.87
CA ARG A 140 -0.90 -15.36 27.22
C ARG A 140 -0.06 -14.09 27.41
N LEU A 141 0.84 -13.77 26.47
CA LEU A 141 1.69 -12.57 26.50
C LEU A 141 1.29 -11.50 25.46
N GLY A 142 0.15 -11.65 24.77
CA GLY A 142 -0.32 -10.65 23.79
C GLY A 142 0.46 -10.60 22.47
N TRP A 143 1.30 -11.60 22.19
CA TRP A 143 2.08 -11.67 20.95
C TRP A 143 1.24 -12.31 19.82
N ARG A 144 0.97 -11.55 18.76
CA ARG A 144 0.42 -12.04 17.48
C ARG A 144 1.42 -11.75 16.35
N PRO A 145 2.34 -12.67 16.03
CA PRO A 145 3.43 -12.42 15.07
C PRO A 145 2.98 -12.31 13.60
N GLU A 146 1.70 -12.55 13.30
CA GLU A 146 1.21 -12.70 11.93
C GLU A 146 -0.08 -11.91 11.71
N PHE A 147 -0.10 -11.13 10.61
CA PHE A 147 -1.32 -10.52 10.12
C PHE A 147 -2.06 -11.53 9.23
N PRO A 148 -3.27 -11.97 9.60
CA PRO A 148 -3.99 -12.97 8.82
C PRO A 148 -4.44 -12.38 7.48
N PHE A 149 -4.08 -13.04 6.37
CA PHE A 149 -4.53 -12.62 5.04
C PHE A 149 -6.05 -12.49 4.94
N ALA A 150 -6.81 -13.30 5.70
CA ALA A 150 -8.27 -13.28 5.73
C ALA A 150 -8.86 -11.88 6.00
N VAL A 151 -8.14 -10.98 6.69
CA VAL A 151 -8.58 -9.59 6.89
C VAL A 151 -8.54 -8.82 5.56
N ILE A 152 -7.44 -8.95 4.80
CA ILE A 152 -7.33 -8.33 3.47
C ILE A 152 -8.27 -9.03 2.48
N GLY A 153 -8.30 -10.36 2.48
CA GLY A 153 -9.17 -11.16 1.60
C GLY A 153 -10.64 -10.83 1.81
N GLY A 154 -11.13 -10.82 3.05
CA GLY A 154 -12.51 -10.46 3.36
C GLY A 154 -12.86 -9.01 3.01
N TRP A 155 -11.91 -8.08 3.13
CA TRP A 155 -12.11 -6.70 2.68
C TRP A 155 -12.21 -6.61 1.14
N ILE A 156 -11.39 -7.37 0.40
CA ILE A 156 -11.47 -7.45 -1.07
C ILE A 156 -12.82 -8.07 -1.49
N ASP A 157 -13.18 -9.22 -0.91
CA ASP A 157 -14.41 -9.95 -1.26
C ASP A 157 -15.69 -9.13 -0.96
N GLY A 158 -15.62 -8.22 0.01
CA GLY A 158 -16.71 -7.30 0.35
C GLY A 158 -16.87 -6.11 -0.62
N ARG A 159 -16.00 -5.96 -1.63
CA ARG A 159 -15.98 -4.78 -2.52
C ARG A 159 -16.04 -5.18 -3.99
N ALA A 160 -16.99 -4.60 -4.72
CA ALA A 160 -17.12 -4.80 -6.16
C ALA A 160 -16.05 -4.07 -6.99
N ASP A 161 -15.38 -3.08 -6.40
CA ASP A 161 -14.40 -2.21 -7.07
C ASP A 161 -12.95 -2.60 -6.80
N MET A 162 -12.70 -3.70 -6.07
CA MET A 162 -11.36 -4.15 -5.68
C MET A 162 -11.12 -5.59 -6.11
N ALA A 163 -9.95 -5.86 -6.70
CA ALA A 163 -9.57 -7.19 -7.13
C ALA A 163 -8.13 -7.52 -6.73
N LEU A 164 -7.91 -8.72 -6.19
CA LEU A 164 -6.56 -9.24 -5.96
C LEU A 164 -5.87 -9.50 -7.31
N VAL A 165 -4.75 -8.83 -7.56
CA VAL A 165 -3.91 -9.02 -8.76
C VAL A 165 -2.84 -10.07 -8.50
N GLU A 166 -2.16 -9.96 -7.36
CA GLU A 166 -1.03 -10.83 -7.03
C GLU A 166 -0.99 -11.03 -5.52
N ARG A 167 -0.68 -12.26 -5.12
CA ARG A 167 -0.25 -12.60 -3.77
C ARG A 167 0.95 -13.52 -3.89
N ARG A 168 2.11 -13.07 -3.43
CA ARG A 168 3.37 -13.81 -3.60
C ARG A 168 4.25 -13.72 -2.36
N ALA A 169 4.74 -14.88 -1.90
CA ALA A 169 5.75 -14.95 -0.87
C ALA A 169 7.09 -14.39 -1.35
N LEU A 170 7.81 -13.71 -0.46
CA LEU A 170 9.07 -13.06 -0.76
C LEU A 170 10.25 -13.80 -0.12
N PRO A 171 11.34 -14.06 -0.88
CA PRO A 171 12.54 -14.66 -0.35
C PRO A 171 13.34 -13.68 0.54
N PRO A 172 14.25 -14.18 1.39
CA PRO A 172 14.45 -15.58 1.73
C PRO A 172 13.47 -16.06 2.79
N LEU A 173 13.20 -17.36 2.80
CA LEU A 173 12.34 -18.04 3.78
C LEU A 173 10.87 -17.63 3.76
N ASP A 174 10.35 -16.93 2.75
CA ASP A 174 8.91 -16.67 2.61
C ASP A 174 8.25 -16.04 3.85
N LEU A 175 9.03 -15.24 4.60
CA LEU A 175 8.61 -14.57 5.83
C LEU A 175 7.66 -13.39 5.61
N PHE A 176 7.60 -12.92 4.36
CA PHE A 176 6.84 -11.76 3.95
C PHE A 176 6.05 -12.09 2.71
N THR A 177 4.86 -11.53 2.60
CA THR A 177 4.01 -11.67 1.42
C THR A 177 3.77 -10.30 0.81
N LEU A 178 4.00 -10.19 -0.50
CA LEU A 178 3.58 -9.07 -1.32
C LEU A 178 2.16 -9.32 -1.81
N ILE A 179 1.30 -8.32 -1.64
CA ILE A 179 -0.09 -8.35 -2.07
C ILE A 179 -0.32 -7.13 -2.95
N ARG A 180 -0.87 -7.33 -4.14
CA ARG A 180 -1.29 -6.25 -5.04
C ARG A 180 -2.79 -6.33 -5.25
N ILE A 181 -3.45 -5.20 -5.02
CA ILE A 181 -4.89 -5.05 -5.16
C ILE A 181 -5.12 -3.96 -6.18
N ARG A 182 -5.91 -4.24 -7.22
CA ARG A 182 -6.26 -3.26 -8.25
C ARG A 182 -7.66 -2.72 -7.99
N LYS A 183 -7.78 -1.40 -8.13
CA LYS A 183 -9.06 -0.71 -8.15
C LYS A 183 -9.63 -0.73 -9.57
N ALA A 184 -10.92 -1.01 -9.71
CA ALA A 184 -11.62 -0.97 -11.00
C ALA A 184 -11.45 0.39 -11.68
N ASP A 185 -11.46 0.40 -13.01
CA ASP A 185 -11.50 1.64 -13.78
C ASP A 185 -12.84 2.34 -13.56
N ALA A 186 -12.86 3.67 -13.67
CA ALA A 186 -14.12 4.40 -13.59
C ALA A 186 -15.00 4.00 -14.79
N VAL A 187 -16.27 3.69 -14.53
CA VAL A 187 -17.24 3.50 -15.61
C VAL A 187 -17.31 4.82 -16.38
N ARG A 188 -16.81 4.81 -17.62
CA ARG A 188 -16.85 5.97 -18.52
C ARG A 188 -18.32 6.30 -18.74
N ALA A 189 -18.76 7.48 -18.28
CA ALA A 189 -20.13 7.94 -18.58
C ALA A 189 -20.34 7.92 -20.10
N PRO A 190 -21.51 7.47 -20.61
CA PRO A 190 -21.78 7.49 -22.03
C PRO A 190 -21.60 8.93 -22.54
N GLN A 191 -20.69 9.09 -23.49
CA GLN A 191 -20.55 10.35 -24.22
C GLN A 191 -21.83 10.50 -25.04
N PHE A 192 -22.72 11.41 -24.63
CA PHE A 192 -23.79 11.85 -25.52
C PHE A 192 -23.12 12.59 -26.68
N GLU A 193 -23.00 11.92 -27.83
CA GLU A 193 -22.67 12.59 -29.08
C GLU A 193 -23.73 13.66 -29.34
N ALA A 194 -23.31 14.92 -29.32
CA ALA A 194 -24.15 16.01 -29.80
C ALA A 194 -24.46 15.71 -31.27
N THR A 195 -25.67 15.21 -31.54
CA THR A 195 -26.23 15.14 -32.87
C THR A 195 -26.28 16.55 -33.42
N THR A 196 -25.34 16.87 -34.30
CA THR A 196 -25.38 18.09 -35.10
C THR A 196 -26.63 18.00 -35.97
N ALA A 197 -27.63 18.84 -35.69
CA ALA A 197 -28.82 18.93 -36.51
C ALA A 197 -28.43 19.32 -37.95
N PRO A 198 -29.08 18.74 -38.98
CA PRO A 198 -28.77 19.10 -40.36
C PRO A 198 -29.17 20.55 -40.62
N ALA A 199 -28.29 21.29 -41.29
CA ALA A 199 -28.60 22.62 -41.79
C ALA A 199 -29.77 22.53 -42.76
N ILE A 200 -30.83 23.29 -42.48
CA ILE A 200 -32.01 23.41 -43.34
C ILE A 200 -31.62 24.31 -44.54
N PRO A 201 -31.99 23.93 -45.79
CA PRO A 201 -31.61 24.65 -47.00
C PRO A 201 -32.23 26.05 -47.12
#